data_AF-A0A9D2A414-F1
#
_entry.id   AF-A0A9D2A414-F1
#
_cell.length_a   1.000
_cell.length_b   1.000
_cell.length_c   1.000
_cell.angle_alpha   90.00
_cell.angle_beta   90.00
_cell.angle_gamma   90.00
#
_symmetry.space_group_name_H-M   'P 1'
#
loop_
_entity.id
_entity.type
_entity.pdbx_description
1 polymer ?
#
loop_
_entity_poly.entity_id
_entity_poly.type
_entity_poly.pdbx_seq_one_letter_code
_entity_poly.pdbx_strand_id
1 'polypeptide(L)'
;MKKRLNLLCAIVLLVLGWSVVETGYYMARGAAEGFRQGWNYAEAEEKAKETGEPMPEQLRVMQHTKYISLLPPMLSGWKGDMLPDSVYNERTHSYIPAAYASLTVSVEAGSPWTRGLLGLLVLIANIWALVVFIRLVISINRSDIFTWRNVRRLRRLGVLLVAAFACAWLSEWIELQALRDALSLPHYKLTMTDTVDRISLLLGLCALIVGEVFAIGLRMKEEQDLTI
;
A
#
# COMPACT_ATOMS: atom_id res chain seq x y z
N MET A 1 -14.45 -10.20 -38.10
CA MET A 1 -14.79 -9.79 -36.71
C MET A 1 -13.98 -10.53 -35.65
N LYS A 2 -13.94 -11.88 -35.62
CA LYS A 2 -13.13 -12.68 -34.67
C LYS A 2 -11.63 -12.31 -34.60
N LYS A 3 -10.98 -11.98 -35.73
CA LYS A 3 -9.54 -11.58 -35.74
C LYS A 3 -9.24 -10.29 -34.98
N ARG A 4 -10.13 -9.29 -35.04
CA ARG A 4 -9.96 -8.02 -34.30
C ARG A 4 -10.20 -8.20 -32.80
N LEU A 5 -11.17 -9.04 -32.43
CA LEU A 5 -11.41 -9.39 -31.03
C LEU A 5 -10.26 -10.21 -30.42
N ASN A 6 -9.71 -11.18 -31.16
CA ASN A 6 -8.54 -11.95 -30.71
C ASN A 6 -7.29 -11.08 -30.61
N LEU A 7 -7.11 -10.10 -31.50
CA LEU A 7 -6.01 -9.13 -31.41
C LEU A 7 -6.15 -8.26 -30.15
N LEU A 8 -7.33 -7.72 -29.89
CA LEU A 8 -7.60 -6.92 -28.69
C LEU A 8 -7.38 -7.74 -27.41
N CYS A 9 -7.84 -9.00 -27.39
CA CYS A 9 -7.64 -9.90 -26.26
C CYS A 9 -6.15 -10.23 -26.04
N ALA A 10 -5.40 -10.47 -27.11
CA ALA A 10 -3.95 -10.66 -27.03
C ALA A 10 -3.23 -9.41 -26.51
N ILE A 11 -3.61 -8.21 -26.96
CA ILE A 11 -3.05 -6.94 -26.47
C ILE A 11 -3.34 -6.76 -24.98
N VAL A 12 -4.58 -7.02 -24.54
CA VAL A 12 -4.94 -6.93 -23.11
C VAL A 12 -4.13 -7.90 -22.25
N LEU A 13 -3.95 -9.16 -22.70
CA LEU A 13 -3.13 -10.13 -22.00
C LEU A 13 -1.64 -9.73 -21.96
N LEU A 14 -1.13 -9.09 -23.02
CA LEU A 14 0.24 -8.61 -23.07
C LEU A 14 0.46 -7.43 -22.11
N VAL A 15 -0.49 -6.48 -22.07
CA VAL A 15 -0.46 -5.33 -21.14
C VAL A 15 -0.58 -5.78 -19.69
N LEU A 16 -1.50 -6.70 -19.39
CA LEU A 16 -1.64 -7.28 -18.05
C LEU A 16 -0.39 -8.08 -17.66
N GLY A 17 0.15 -8.89 -18.57
CA GLY A 17 1.38 -9.65 -18.34
C GLY A 17 2.58 -8.74 -18.05
N TRP A 18 2.74 -7.65 -18.81
CA TRP A 18 3.76 -6.64 -18.57
C TRP A 18 3.62 -6.01 -17.19
N SER A 19 2.41 -5.59 -16.81
CA SER A 19 2.14 -4.99 -15.50
C SER A 19 2.47 -5.93 -14.33
N VAL A 20 2.15 -7.23 -14.46
CA VAL A 20 2.49 -8.22 -13.44
C VAL A 20 4.00 -8.45 -13.35
N VAL A 21 4.70 -8.52 -14.49
CA VAL A 21 6.16 -8.69 -14.52
C VAL A 21 6.86 -7.49 -13.90
N GLU A 22 6.45 -6.28 -14.25
CA GLU A 22 6.99 -5.03 -13.71
C GLU A 22 6.78 -4.96 -12.19
N THR A 23 5.55 -5.20 -11.72
CA THR A 23 5.22 -5.22 -10.29
C THR A 23 6.01 -6.30 -9.55
N GLY A 24 6.12 -7.50 -10.13
CA GLY A 24 6.88 -8.60 -9.56
C GLY A 24 8.39 -8.31 -9.47
N TYR A 25 8.96 -7.63 -10.46
CA TYR A 25 10.36 -7.22 -10.47
C TYR A 25 10.67 -6.22 -9.36
N TYR A 26 9.85 -5.16 -9.23
CA TYR A 26 10.02 -4.16 -8.18
C TYR A 26 9.81 -4.76 -6.79
N MET A 27 8.83 -5.66 -6.63
CA MET A 27 8.61 -6.36 -5.37
C MET A 27 9.80 -7.25 -4.99
N ALA A 28 10.36 -8.02 -5.94
CA ALA A 28 11.51 -8.87 -5.68
C ALA A 28 12.77 -8.06 -5.33
N ARG A 29 13.03 -6.97 -6.06
CA ARG A 29 14.11 -6.04 -5.72
C ARG A 29 13.92 -5.39 -4.35
N GLY A 30 12.73 -4.87 -4.07
CA GLY A 30 12.42 -4.27 -2.78
C GLY A 30 12.59 -5.25 -1.62
N ALA A 31 12.18 -6.50 -1.80
CA ALA A 31 12.40 -7.56 -0.81
C ALA A 31 13.88 -7.89 -0.62
N ALA A 32 14.66 -8.02 -1.71
CA ALA A 32 16.09 -8.31 -1.63
C ALA A 32 16.88 -7.16 -0.99
N GLU A 33 16.58 -5.92 -1.37
CA GLU A 33 17.20 -4.72 -0.80
C GLU A 33 16.81 -4.55 0.68
N GLY A 34 15.53 -4.73 1.02
CA GLY A 34 15.06 -4.68 2.40
C GLY A 34 15.70 -5.75 3.28
N PHE A 35 15.84 -6.99 2.78
CA PHE A 35 16.53 -8.06 3.50
C PHE A 35 18.02 -7.76 3.68
N ARG A 36 18.70 -7.29 2.63
CA ARG A 36 20.12 -6.93 2.70
C ARG A 36 20.37 -5.78 3.67
N GLN A 37 19.51 -4.76 3.67
CA GLN A 37 19.59 -3.65 4.61
C GLN A 37 19.37 -4.11 6.05
N GLY A 38 18.37 -4.98 6.29
CA GLY A 38 18.14 -5.57 7.62
C GLY A 38 19.31 -6.41 8.11
N TRP A 39 19.94 -7.19 7.23
CA TRP A 39 21.10 -8.02 7.55
C TRP A 39 22.33 -7.18 7.88
N ASN A 40 22.66 -6.21 7.03
CA ASN A 40 23.78 -5.29 7.25
C ASN A 40 23.60 -4.47 8.53
N TYR A 41 22.36 -4.14 8.88
CA TYR A 41 22.04 -3.45 10.12
C TYR A 41 22.30 -4.33 11.35
N ALA A 42 21.80 -5.58 11.35
CA ALA A 42 22.03 -6.51 12.45
C ALA A 42 23.53 -6.74 12.70
N GLU A 43 24.30 -6.92 11.62
CA GLU A 43 25.75 -7.08 11.69
C GLU A 43 26.46 -5.82 12.20
N ALA A 44 26.01 -4.63 11.80
CA ALA A 44 26.57 -3.36 12.29
C ALA A 44 26.25 -3.11 13.77
N GLU A 45 25.05 -3.49 14.23
CA GLU A 45 24.65 -3.39 15.62
C GLU A 45 25.46 -4.34 16.51
N GLU A 46 25.73 -5.55 16.04
CA GLU A 46 26.57 -6.53 16.74
C GLU A 46 28.03 -6.04 16.84
N LYS A 47 28.60 -5.55 15.73
CA LYS A 47 29.95 -4.95 15.73
C LYS A 47 30.08 -3.74 16.63
N ALA A 48 29.05 -2.89 16.69
CA ALA A 48 29.03 -1.74 17.59
C ALA A 48 29.02 -2.16 19.07
N LYS A 49 28.31 -3.24 19.41
CA LYS A 49 28.27 -3.80 20.77
C LYS A 49 29.59 -4.47 21.16
N GLU A 50 30.24 -5.18 20.24
CA GLU A 50 31.48 -5.91 20.50
C GLU A 50 32.73 -5.02 20.50
N THR A 51 32.80 -4.08 19.57
CA THR A 51 34.01 -3.29 19.29
C THR A 51 33.95 -1.88 19.87
N GLY A 52 32.76 -1.44 20.31
CA GLY A 52 32.51 -0.06 20.76
C GLY A 52 32.55 0.98 19.63
N GLU A 53 32.70 0.57 18.37
CA GLU A 53 32.71 1.47 17.22
C GLU A 53 31.30 2.01 16.94
N PRO A 54 31.15 3.33 16.70
CA PRO A 54 29.86 3.91 16.40
C PRO A 54 29.35 3.41 15.04
N MET A 55 28.06 3.06 14.99
CA MET A 55 27.40 2.59 13.78
C MET A 55 27.49 3.65 12.65
N PRO A 56 27.69 3.25 11.38
CA PRO A 56 27.86 4.20 10.28
C PRO A 56 26.66 5.15 10.17
N GLU A 57 26.93 6.45 10.00
CA GLU A 57 25.91 7.51 10.01
C GLU A 57 24.82 7.28 8.96
N GLN A 58 25.17 6.75 7.78
CA GLN A 58 24.23 6.41 6.72
C GLN A 58 23.18 5.38 7.18
N LEU A 59 23.57 4.37 7.96
CA LEU A 59 22.65 3.38 8.52
C LEU A 59 21.75 4.00 9.58
N ARG A 60 22.29 4.88 10.44
CA ARG A 60 21.51 5.60 11.46
C ARG A 60 20.46 6.53 10.84
N VAL A 61 20.82 7.28 9.81
CA VAL A 61 19.89 8.18 9.11
C VAL A 61 18.79 7.36 8.43
N MET A 62 19.12 6.22 7.79
CA MET A 62 18.13 5.35 7.15
C MET A 62 17.08 4.79 8.13
N GLN A 63 17.45 4.51 9.39
CA GLN A 63 16.50 3.99 10.39
C GLN A 63 15.37 4.97 10.73
N HIS A 64 15.68 6.26 10.73
CA HIS A 64 14.74 7.31 11.15
C HIS A 64 14.20 8.10 9.96
N THR A 65 14.66 7.79 8.75
CA THR A 65 14.15 8.36 7.51
C THR A 65 12.67 8.02 7.34
N LYS A 66 11.83 9.04 7.46
CA LYS A 66 10.39 8.97 7.28
C LYS A 66 9.97 9.86 6.13
N TYR A 67 9.16 9.30 5.25
CA TYR A 67 8.48 10.07 4.23
C TYR A 67 7.23 10.69 4.86
N ILE A 68 7.14 12.01 4.81
CA ILE A 68 6.02 12.78 5.38
C ILE A 68 5.32 13.54 4.27
N SER A 69 3.99 13.57 4.33
CA SER A 69 3.17 14.40 3.45
C SER A 69 2.77 15.68 4.18
N LEU A 70 2.89 16.79 3.47
CA LEU A 70 2.59 18.13 3.97
C LEU A 70 1.41 18.70 3.20
N LEU A 71 0.51 19.36 3.93
CA LEU A 71 -0.52 20.16 3.32
C LEU A 71 0.05 21.57 3.12
N PRO A 72 0.24 22.02 1.86
CA PRO A 72 0.77 23.34 1.58
C PRO A 72 -0.13 24.44 2.16
N PRO A 73 0.45 25.60 2.54
CA PRO A 73 -0.29 26.73 3.10
C PRO A 73 -1.49 27.13 2.24
N MET A 74 -1.30 27.13 0.90
CA MET A 74 -2.32 27.42 -0.12
C MET A 74 -3.58 26.57 0.01
N LEU A 75 -3.46 25.29 0.39
CA LEU A 75 -4.59 24.37 0.55
C LEU A 75 -5.13 24.32 1.99
N SER A 76 -4.37 24.87 2.95
CA SER A 76 -4.71 24.83 4.38
C SER A 76 -5.56 26.00 4.88
N GLY A 77 -5.90 26.95 3.99
CA GLY A 77 -6.65 28.18 4.30
C GLY A 77 -5.81 29.26 4.98
N TRP A 78 -4.48 29.17 4.91
CA TRP A 78 -3.57 30.13 5.53
C TRP A 78 -3.61 31.47 4.77
N LYS A 79 -3.64 32.59 5.51
CA LYS A 79 -3.78 33.96 4.95
C LYS A 79 -2.45 34.68 4.68
N GLY A 80 -1.30 34.01 4.81
CA GLY A 80 0.02 34.57 4.49
C GLY A 80 0.56 34.08 3.14
N ASP A 81 1.89 34.09 2.97
CA ASP A 81 2.54 33.72 1.72
C ASP A 81 2.16 32.30 1.28
N MET A 82 1.67 32.17 0.04
CA MET A 82 1.22 30.90 -0.53
C MET A 82 2.39 29.91 -0.73
N LEU A 83 3.60 30.45 -0.90
CA LEU A 83 4.85 29.73 -1.15
C LEU A 83 5.89 30.25 -0.14
N PRO A 84 5.90 29.72 1.09
CA PRO A 84 6.72 30.25 2.18
C PRO A 84 8.20 29.88 2.05
N ASP A 85 8.53 28.88 1.22
CA ASP A 85 9.90 28.40 1.02
C ASP A 85 10.49 28.90 -0.30
N SER A 86 11.79 28.65 -0.49
CA SER A 86 12.48 28.95 -1.73
C SER A 86 13.44 27.82 -2.13
N VAL A 87 13.54 27.55 -3.42
CA VAL A 87 14.47 26.57 -3.99
C VAL A 87 15.48 27.31 -4.86
N TYR A 88 16.76 27.03 -4.64
CA TYR A 88 17.83 27.59 -5.46
C TYR A 88 17.84 26.92 -6.84
N ASN A 89 17.70 27.72 -7.89
CA ASN A 89 17.81 27.24 -9.25
C ASN A 89 19.24 27.44 -9.76
N GLU A 90 19.97 26.33 -9.96
CA GLU A 90 21.33 26.36 -10.47
C GLU A 90 21.44 26.90 -11.91
N ARG A 91 20.37 26.84 -12.71
CA ARG A 91 20.39 27.34 -14.10
C ARG A 91 20.25 28.85 -14.20
N THR A 92 19.42 29.42 -13.33
CA THR A 92 19.10 30.85 -13.34
C THR A 92 19.80 31.62 -12.21
N HIS A 93 20.61 30.92 -11.40
CA HIS A 93 21.32 31.44 -10.24
C HIS A 93 20.45 32.30 -9.31
N SER A 94 19.17 31.93 -9.17
CA SER A 94 18.15 32.68 -8.44
C SER A 94 17.26 31.74 -7.63
N TYR A 95 16.77 32.26 -6.51
CA TYR A 95 15.81 31.56 -5.66
C TYR A 95 14.40 31.72 -6.22
N ILE A 96 13.69 30.60 -6.32
CA ILE A 96 12.29 30.55 -6.79
C ILE A 96 11.41 30.17 -5.61
N PRO A 97 10.30 30.89 -5.36
CA PRO A 97 9.37 30.54 -4.29
C PRO A 97 8.76 29.15 -4.52
N ALA A 98 8.67 28.37 -3.45
CA ALA A 98 8.24 26.98 -3.47
C ALA A 98 7.38 26.64 -2.24
N ALA A 99 6.64 25.54 -2.35
CA ALA A 99 6.01 24.90 -1.21
C ALA A 99 6.17 23.38 -1.35
N TYR A 100 6.44 22.71 -0.24
CA TYR A 100 6.65 21.27 -0.24
C TYR A 100 5.31 20.54 -0.03
N ALA A 101 5.04 19.54 -0.89
CA ALA A 101 3.92 18.63 -0.71
C ALA A 101 4.33 17.34 0.03
N SER A 102 5.60 16.97 -0.07
CA SER A 102 6.18 15.87 0.67
C SER A 102 7.65 16.11 0.96
N LEU A 103 8.13 15.56 2.08
CA LEU A 103 9.52 15.63 2.51
C LEU A 103 9.95 14.29 3.07
N THR A 104 11.25 14.03 3.03
CA THR A 104 11.85 12.88 3.70
C THR A 104 12.71 13.41 4.84
N VAL A 105 12.31 13.14 6.07
CA VAL A 105 12.95 13.68 7.28
C VAL A 105 13.45 12.55 8.17
N SER A 106 14.61 12.73 8.79
CA SER A 106 15.13 11.78 9.77
C SER A 106 14.62 12.17 11.16
N VAL A 107 13.60 11.48 11.67
CA VAL A 107 12.99 11.76 12.98
C VAL A 107 12.75 10.46 13.74
N GLU A 108 13.21 10.42 14.99
CA GLU A 108 12.92 9.34 15.95
C GLU A 108 11.46 9.43 16.42
N ALA A 109 10.51 9.05 15.56
CA ALA A 109 9.08 9.08 15.85
C ALA A 109 8.43 7.69 15.80
N GLY A 110 7.80 7.27 16.90
CA GLY A 110 7.00 6.05 16.96
C GLY A 110 7.81 4.76 17.09
N SER A 111 7.10 3.66 17.38
CA SER A 111 7.74 2.36 17.59
C SER A 111 7.98 1.63 16.25
N PRO A 112 9.23 1.28 15.91
CA PRO A 112 9.52 0.52 14.68
C PRO A 112 8.87 -0.88 14.71
N TRP A 113 8.69 -1.46 15.90
CA TRP A 113 8.09 -2.77 16.10
C TRP A 113 6.60 -2.80 15.73
N THR A 114 5.83 -1.78 16.09
CA THR A 114 4.40 -1.74 15.78
C THR A 114 4.17 -1.67 14.28
N ARG A 115 4.95 -0.84 13.58
CA ARG A 115 4.91 -0.72 12.12
C ARG A 115 5.34 -2.03 11.44
N GLY A 116 6.42 -2.65 11.91
CA GLY A 116 6.87 -3.95 11.39
C GLY A 116 5.81 -5.05 11.53
N LEU A 117 5.17 -5.16 12.70
CA LEU A 117 4.13 -6.16 12.96
C LEU A 117 2.89 -5.93 12.10
N LEU A 118 2.37 -4.69 12.05
CA LEU A 118 1.22 -4.32 11.22
C LEU A 118 1.51 -4.55 9.73
N GLY A 119 2.71 -4.18 9.26
CA GLY A 119 3.15 -4.43 7.88
C GLY A 119 3.20 -5.93 7.54
N LEU A 120 3.71 -6.77 8.43
CA LEU A 120 3.71 -8.23 8.24
C LEU A 120 2.30 -8.81 8.18
N LEU A 121 1.38 -8.35 9.03
CA LEU A 121 -0.02 -8.79 9.00
C LEU A 121 -0.69 -8.41 7.68
N VAL A 122 -0.46 -7.18 7.19
CA VAL A 122 -0.96 -6.72 5.89
C VAL A 122 -0.38 -7.56 4.75
N LEU A 123 0.91 -7.89 4.79
CA LEU A 123 1.56 -8.74 3.79
C LEU A 123 0.93 -10.15 3.76
N ILE A 124 0.76 -10.78 4.92
CA ILE A 124 0.13 -12.11 5.04
C ILE A 124 -1.30 -12.09 4.52
N ALA A 125 -2.08 -11.05 4.89
CA ALA A 125 -3.45 -10.89 4.44
C ALA A 125 -3.55 -10.76 2.91
N ASN A 126 -2.63 -10.00 2.29
CA ASN A 126 -2.58 -9.83 0.84
C ASN A 126 -2.18 -11.12 0.10
N ILE A 127 -1.18 -11.85 0.60
CA ILE A 127 -0.80 -13.17 0.02
C ILE A 127 -1.99 -14.12 0.11
N TRP A 128 -2.69 -14.16 1.24
CA TRP A 128 -3.86 -15.00 1.42
C TRP A 128 -5.03 -14.58 0.52
N ALA A 129 -5.28 -13.27 0.38
CA ALA A 129 -6.26 -12.73 -0.56
C ALA A 129 -5.96 -13.16 -2.01
N LEU A 130 -4.69 -13.07 -2.44
CA LEU A 130 -4.25 -13.51 -3.77
C LEU A 130 -4.53 -15.01 -3.99
N VAL A 131 -4.21 -15.87 -3.02
CA VAL A 131 -4.48 -17.32 -3.10
C VAL A 131 -5.99 -17.59 -3.21
N VAL A 132 -6.82 -16.90 -2.43
CA VAL A 132 -8.28 -17.02 -2.50
C VAL A 132 -8.81 -16.55 -3.85
N PHE A 133 -8.29 -15.45 -4.38
CA PHE A 133 -8.64 -14.92 -5.69
C PHE A 133 -8.30 -15.90 -6.82
N ILE A 134 -7.07 -16.45 -6.85
CA ILE A 134 -6.67 -17.46 -7.82
C ILE A 134 -7.60 -18.68 -7.77
N ARG A 135 -7.91 -19.17 -6.57
CA ARG A 135 -8.85 -20.30 -6.40
C ARG A 135 -10.26 -19.98 -6.90
N LEU A 136 -10.72 -18.74 -6.74
CA LEU A 136 -11.99 -18.28 -7.28
C LEU A 136 -11.98 -18.28 -8.81
N VAL A 137 -10.94 -17.70 -9.43
CA VAL A 137 -10.77 -17.65 -10.89
C VAL A 137 -10.73 -19.06 -11.50
N ILE A 138 -9.99 -19.99 -10.89
CA ILE A 138 -9.93 -21.39 -11.34
C ILE A 138 -11.33 -22.04 -11.31
N SER A 139 -12.13 -21.76 -10.28
CA SER A 139 -13.48 -22.32 -10.17
C SER A 139 -14.41 -21.78 -11.26
N ILE A 140 -14.34 -20.47 -11.52
CA ILE A 140 -15.13 -19.80 -12.56
C ILE A 140 -14.74 -20.36 -13.94
N ASN A 141 -13.44 -20.55 -14.21
CA ASN A 141 -12.94 -21.09 -15.47
C ASN A 141 -13.31 -22.57 -15.68
N ARG A 142 -13.58 -23.32 -14.61
CA ARG A 142 -14.14 -24.68 -14.68
C ARG A 142 -15.66 -24.69 -14.86
N SER A 143 -16.28 -23.55 -15.16
CA SER A 143 -17.73 -23.37 -15.30
C SER A 143 -18.56 -23.65 -14.03
N ASP A 144 -17.91 -23.83 -12.87
CA ASP A 144 -18.57 -23.94 -11.56
C ASP A 144 -18.61 -22.55 -10.93
N ILE A 145 -19.47 -21.68 -11.47
CA ILE A 145 -19.57 -20.26 -11.13
C ILE A 145 -20.43 -20.06 -9.87
N PHE A 146 -21.68 -20.52 -9.93
CA PHE A 146 -22.67 -20.35 -8.87
C PHE A 146 -22.65 -21.54 -7.90
N THR A 147 -21.72 -21.48 -6.95
CA THR A 147 -21.66 -22.41 -5.82
C THR A 147 -21.50 -21.67 -4.50
N TRP A 148 -22.08 -22.18 -3.42
CA TRP A 148 -21.85 -21.68 -2.05
C TRP A 148 -20.37 -21.66 -1.63
N ARG A 149 -19.52 -22.50 -2.26
CA ARG A 149 -18.07 -22.46 -2.07
C ARG A 149 -17.46 -21.17 -2.62
N ASN A 150 -17.87 -20.74 -3.81
CA ASN A 150 -17.37 -19.52 -4.43
C ASN A 150 -17.92 -18.27 -3.77
N VAL A 151 -19.18 -18.27 -3.31
CA VAL A 151 -19.74 -17.22 -2.45
C VAL A 151 -18.88 -17.03 -1.20
N ARG A 152 -18.52 -18.11 -0.50
CA ARG A 152 -17.65 -18.04 0.69
C ARG A 152 -16.24 -17.56 0.36
N ARG A 153 -15.66 -18.00 -0.76
CA ARG A 153 -14.34 -17.51 -1.22
C ARG A 153 -14.39 -16.01 -1.50
N LEU A 154 -15.45 -15.54 -2.14
CA LEU A 154 -15.64 -14.14 -2.50
C LEU A 154 -15.87 -13.25 -1.26
N ARG A 155 -16.67 -13.70 -0.29
CA ARG A 155 -16.81 -13.03 1.01
C ARG A 155 -15.49 -12.96 1.77
N ARG A 156 -14.75 -14.08 1.84
CA ARG A 156 -13.42 -14.12 2.49
C ARG A 156 -12.45 -13.16 1.81
N LEU A 157 -12.42 -13.14 0.48
CA LEU A 157 -11.59 -12.21 -0.28
C LEU A 157 -11.91 -10.75 0.09
N GLY A 158 -13.20 -10.39 0.09
CA GLY A 158 -13.64 -9.05 0.48
C GLY A 158 -13.23 -8.67 1.90
N VAL A 159 -13.47 -9.56 2.88
CA VAL A 159 -13.07 -9.33 4.29
C VAL A 159 -11.56 -9.17 4.42
N LEU A 160 -10.76 -9.99 3.72
CA LEU A 160 -9.30 -9.89 3.78
C LEU A 160 -8.78 -8.56 3.24
N LEU A 161 -9.33 -8.09 2.12
CA LEU A 161 -8.93 -6.81 1.52
C LEU A 161 -9.32 -5.63 2.40
N VAL A 162 -10.53 -5.64 2.97
CA VAL A 162 -10.99 -4.58 3.90
C VAL A 162 -10.17 -4.60 5.20
N ALA A 163 -9.88 -5.78 5.75
CA ALA A 163 -9.04 -5.91 6.95
C ALA A 163 -7.61 -5.45 6.70
N ALA A 164 -7.01 -5.82 5.56
CA ALA A 164 -5.67 -5.38 5.17
C ALA A 164 -5.63 -3.85 5.03
N PHE A 165 -6.64 -3.25 4.39
CA PHE A 165 -6.77 -1.80 4.30
C PHE A 165 -6.87 -1.14 5.69
N ALA A 166 -7.72 -1.67 6.58
CA ALA A 166 -7.88 -1.12 7.93
C ALA A 166 -6.58 -1.16 8.74
N CYS A 167 -5.83 -2.26 8.65
CA CYS A 167 -4.51 -2.39 9.27
C CYS A 167 -3.50 -1.39 8.68
N ALA A 168 -3.45 -1.23 7.37
CA ALA A 168 -2.56 -0.28 6.71
C ALA A 168 -2.90 1.17 7.09
N TRP A 169 -4.18 1.52 7.09
CA TRP A 169 -4.66 2.84 7.51
C TRP A 169 -4.34 3.12 8.98
N LEU A 170 -4.56 2.14 9.87
CA LEU A 170 -4.23 2.27 11.28
C LEU A 170 -2.73 2.46 11.51
N SER A 171 -1.90 1.72 10.76
CA SER A 171 -0.44 1.86 10.82
C SER A 171 0.00 3.28 10.45
N GLU A 172 -0.52 3.82 9.35
CA GLU A 172 -0.23 5.19 8.91
C GLU A 172 -0.75 6.20 9.95
N TRP A 173 -1.94 5.98 10.51
CA TRP A 173 -2.54 6.86 11.52
C TRP A 173 -1.69 6.96 12.79
N ILE A 174 -1.22 5.82 13.32
CA ILE A 174 -0.31 5.78 14.47
C ILE A 174 0.98 6.54 14.16
N GLU A 175 1.52 6.35 12.96
CA GLU A 175 2.76 7.01 12.54
C GLU A 175 2.60 8.52 12.41
N LEU A 176 1.48 9.01 11.88
CA LEU A 176 1.22 10.45 11.81
C LEU A 176 1.09 11.08 13.19
N GLN A 177 0.45 10.41 14.16
CA GLN A 177 0.37 10.94 15.52
C GLN A 177 1.76 11.04 16.14
N ALA A 178 2.57 9.98 16.02
CA ALA A 178 3.95 10.01 16.50
C ALA A 178 4.80 11.09 15.82
N LEU A 179 4.58 11.34 14.52
CA LEU A 179 5.24 12.41 13.78
C LEU A 179 4.79 13.80 14.22
N ARG A 180 3.51 13.98 14.54
CA ARG A 180 2.98 15.27 15.05
C ARG A 180 3.53 15.62 16.42
N ASP A 181 3.78 14.61 17.26
CA ASP A 181 4.39 14.81 18.57
C ASP A 181 5.88 15.16 18.45
N ALA A 182 6.59 14.59 17.46
CA ALA A 182 8.03 14.76 17.30
C ALA A 182 8.45 15.93 16.38
N LEU A 183 7.59 16.35 15.45
CA LEU A 183 7.91 17.33 14.41
C LEU A 183 6.82 18.38 14.27
N SER A 184 7.21 19.66 14.36
CA SER A 184 6.37 20.79 13.97
C SER A 184 7.07 21.60 12.90
N LEU A 185 6.39 21.85 11.79
CA LEU A 185 6.91 22.66 10.69
C LEU A 185 6.12 23.97 10.64
N PRO A 186 6.80 25.14 10.68
CA PRO A 186 6.15 26.43 10.49
C PRO A 186 5.39 26.44 9.16
N HIS A 187 4.17 26.97 9.16
CA HIS A 187 3.31 27.13 7.97
C HIS A 187 2.82 25.83 7.28
N TYR A 188 3.27 24.65 7.72
CA TYR A 188 2.83 23.36 7.16
C TYR A 188 2.01 22.54 8.16
N LYS A 189 1.00 21.83 7.64
CA LYS A 189 0.27 20.82 8.41
C LYS A 189 0.68 19.43 7.96
N LEU A 190 1.06 18.59 8.91
CA LEU A 190 1.33 17.17 8.66
C LEU A 190 0.01 16.45 8.34
N THR A 191 -0.01 15.78 7.19
CA THR A 191 -1.14 15.00 6.68
C THR A 191 -0.73 13.53 6.54
N MET A 192 -1.74 12.66 6.50
CA MET A 192 -1.57 11.26 6.14
C MET A 192 -0.84 11.16 4.80
N THR A 193 0.09 10.22 4.71
CA THR A 193 0.74 9.93 3.45
C THR A 193 -0.24 9.22 2.52
N ASP A 194 -0.15 9.47 1.22
CA ASP A 194 -0.96 8.80 0.19
C ASP A 194 -0.48 7.35 -0.09
N THR A 195 0.19 6.73 0.89
CA THR A 195 0.70 5.35 0.88
C THR A 195 -0.39 4.31 1.05
N VAL A 196 -1.55 4.70 1.58
CA VAL A 196 -2.68 3.78 1.81
C VAL A 196 -3.49 3.62 0.53
N ASP A 197 -3.43 2.43 -0.07
CA ASP A 197 -4.17 2.13 -1.29
C ASP A 197 -5.69 2.06 -1.06
N ARG A 198 -6.39 3.11 -1.51
CA ARG A 198 -7.86 3.21 -1.49
C ARG A 198 -8.53 2.21 -2.44
N ILE A 199 -7.85 1.75 -3.48
CA ILE A 199 -8.41 0.81 -4.46
C ILE A 199 -8.65 -0.55 -3.79
N SER A 200 -7.76 -0.98 -2.90
CA SER A 200 -7.93 -2.20 -2.11
C SER A 200 -9.24 -2.21 -1.29
N LEU A 201 -9.61 -1.09 -0.69
CA LEU A 201 -10.90 -0.95 0.01
C LEU A 201 -12.08 -1.09 -0.96
N LEU A 202 -12.03 -0.38 -2.09
CA LEU A 202 -13.08 -0.43 -3.10
C LEU A 202 -13.26 -1.86 -3.64
N LEU A 203 -12.17 -2.54 -3.98
CA LEU A 203 -12.18 -3.93 -4.45
C LEU A 203 -12.73 -4.88 -3.38
N GLY A 204 -12.36 -4.67 -2.10
CA GLY A 204 -12.87 -5.44 -0.98
C GLY A 204 -14.39 -5.31 -0.84
N LEU A 205 -14.92 -4.08 -0.87
CA LEU A 205 -16.35 -3.80 -0.81
C LEU A 205 -17.10 -4.37 -2.02
N CYS A 206 -16.57 -4.19 -3.23
CA CYS A 206 -17.12 -4.77 -4.44
C CYS A 206 -17.19 -6.31 -4.35
N ALA A 207 -16.14 -6.96 -3.85
CA ALA A 207 -16.13 -8.40 -3.63
C ALA A 207 -17.23 -8.84 -2.64
N LEU A 208 -17.43 -8.10 -1.54
CA LEU A 208 -18.52 -8.40 -0.59
C LEU A 208 -19.89 -8.28 -1.24
N ILE A 209 -20.14 -7.20 -1.99
CA ILE A 209 -21.41 -6.97 -2.68
C ILE A 209 -21.68 -8.09 -3.69
N VAL A 210 -20.70 -8.41 -4.56
CA VAL A 210 -20.85 -9.50 -5.54
C VAL A 210 -21.06 -10.84 -4.83
N GLY A 211 -20.42 -11.06 -3.68
CA GLY A 211 -20.65 -12.22 -2.82
C GLY A 211 -22.10 -12.34 -2.36
N GLU A 212 -22.72 -11.25 -1.93
CA GLU A 212 -24.14 -11.23 -1.54
C GLU A 212 -25.07 -11.44 -2.74
N VAL A 213 -24.81 -10.78 -3.87
CA VAL A 213 -25.60 -10.96 -5.09
C VAL A 213 -25.58 -12.43 -5.54
N PHE A 214 -24.42 -13.09 -5.47
CA PHE A 214 -24.31 -14.51 -5.80
C PHE A 214 -25.05 -15.40 -4.80
N ALA A 215 -25.03 -15.06 -3.51
CA ALA A 215 -25.76 -15.79 -2.48
C ALA A 215 -27.29 -15.71 -2.70
N ILE A 216 -27.80 -14.53 -3.06
CA ILE A 216 -29.22 -14.33 -3.40
C ILE A 216 -29.58 -15.14 -4.64
N GLY A 217 -28.77 -15.05 -5.71
CA GLY A 217 -29.01 -15.82 -6.94
C GLY A 217 -29.02 -17.33 -6.73
N LEU A 218 -28.18 -17.85 -5.82
CA LEU A 218 -28.19 -19.25 -5.43
C LEU A 218 -29.46 -19.66 -4.67
N ARG A 219 -29.91 -18.83 -3.71
CA ARG A 219 -31.17 -19.09 -2.98
C ARG A 219 -32.38 -19.11 -3.91
N MET A 220 -32.45 -18.15 -4.83
CA MET A 220 -33.54 -18.10 -5.82
C MET A 220 -33.56 -19.34 -6.71
N LYS A 221 -32.39 -19.84 -7.12
CA LYS A 221 -32.28 -21.07 -7.90
C LYS A 221 -32.74 -22.29 -7.09
N GLU A 222 -32.31 -22.41 -5.84
CA GLU A 222 -32.70 -23.51 -4.94
C GLU A 222 -34.21 -23.50 -4.67
N GLU A 223 -34.83 -22.34 -4.50
CA GLU A 223 -36.28 -22.20 -4.33
C GLU A 223 -37.06 -22.64 -5.58
N GLN A 224 -36.57 -22.29 -6.78
CA GLN A 224 -37.16 -22.72 -8.04
C GLN A 224 -37.03 -24.22 -8.28
N ASP A 225 -35.88 -24.82 -7.94
CA ASP A 225 -35.66 -26.26 -8.06
C ASP A 225 -36.55 -27.08 -7.09
N LEU A 226 -37.04 -26.47 -5.99
CA LEU A 226 -37.93 -27.11 -5.01
C LEU A 226 -39.43 -27.00 -5.35
N THR A 227 -39.82 -26.12 -6.28
CA THR A 227 -41.23 -25.92 -6.65
C THR A 227 -41.67 -26.76 -7.84
N ILE A 228 -40.74 -27.43 -8.51
CA ILE A 228 -40.96 -28.31 -9.67
C ILE A 228 -40.90 -29.77 -9.21
#